data_AF-A0A935WBP1-F1
#
_entry.id   AF-A0A935WBP1-F1
#
_cell.length_a   1.000
_cell.length_b   1.000
_cell.length_c   1.000
_cell.angle_alpha   90.00
_cell.angle_beta   90.00
_cell.angle_gamma   90.00
#
_symmetry.space_group_name_H-M   'P 1'
#
loop_
_entity.id
_entity.type
_entity.pdbx_description
1 polymer ?
#
loop_
_entity_poly.entity_id
_entity_poly.type
_entity_poly.pdbx_seq_one_letter_code
_entity_poly.pdbx_strand_id
1 'polypeptide(L)' 'MSDKLLSIVLPVDNGDKFLKETIASIMHQSFSNFSLIIIDDGSTDNTEKVIKTFCDERILSYKIEHGE' A
#
# COMPACT_ATOMS: atom_id res chain seq x y z
N MET A 1 22.71 4.10 -17.77
CA MET A 1 21.67 3.07 -17.68
C MET A 1 20.52 3.70 -16.94
N SER A 2 19.31 3.76 -17.51
CA SER A 2 18.16 4.30 -16.78
C SER A 2 17.77 3.30 -15.69
N ASP A 3 17.94 3.66 -14.42
CA ASP A 3 17.37 2.89 -13.34
C ASP A 3 15.85 2.94 -13.47
N LYS A 4 15.25 1.85 -13.96
CA LYS A 4 13.81 1.76 -14.17
C LYS A 4 13.14 1.71 -12.80
N LEU A 5 12.26 2.66 -12.53
CA LEU A 5 11.39 2.66 -11.36
C LEU A 5 10.08 1.97 -11.71
N LEU A 6 9.65 1.02 -10.88
CA LEU A 6 8.30 0.42 -10.95
C LEU A 6 7.39 1.11 -9.93
N SER A 7 6.21 1.55 -10.32
CA SER A 7 5.18 2.02 -9.40
C SER A 7 4.05 0.99 -9.32
N ILE A 8 3.79 0.50 -8.11
CA ILE A 8 2.73 -0.46 -7.80
C ILE A 8 1.62 0.33 -7.12
N VAL A 9 0.43 0.35 -7.71
CA VAL A 9 -0.74 1.02 -7.13
C VAL A 9 -1.67 -0.04 -6.56
N LEU A 10 -2.00 0.08 -5.28
CA LEU A 10 -2.84 -0.86 -4.52
C LEU A 10 -4.05 -0.11 -3.95
N PRO A 11 -5.18 -0.09 -4.67
CA PRO A 11 -6.44 0.35 -4.08
C PRO A 11 -6.93 -0.66 -3.05
N VAL A 12 -7.48 -0.19 -1.94
CA VAL A 12 -8.03 -1.01 -0.88
C VAL A 12 -9.28 -0.37 -0.29
N ASP A 13 -10.31 -1.18 -0.09
CA ASP A 13 -11.51 -0.85 0.69
C ASP A 13 -11.81 -2.05 1.60
N ASN A 14 -11.82 -1.82 2.91
CA ASN A 14 -12.07 -2.82 3.95
C ASN A 14 -11.28 -4.14 3.77
N GLY A 15 -9.96 -4.02 3.59
CA GLY A 15 -9.05 -5.12 3.25
C GLY A 15 -8.27 -5.71 4.43
N ASP A 16 -8.65 -5.43 5.69
CA ASP A 16 -7.79 -5.70 6.86
C ASP A 16 -7.30 -7.16 6.97
N LYS A 17 -8.11 -8.12 6.51
CA LYS A 17 -7.81 -9.57 6.53
C LYS A 17 -6.62 -9.97 5.66
N PHE A 18 -6.43 -9.30 4.52
CA PHE A 18 -5.46 -9.73 3.49
C PHE A 18 -4.34 -8.72 3.27
N LEU A 19 -4.60 -7.45 3.59
CA LEU A 19 -3.71 -6.35 3.26
C LEU A 19 -2.29 -6.53 3.80
N LYS A 20 -2.15 -7.09 5.02
CA LYS A 20 -0.84 -7.36 5.61
C LYS A 20 -0.02 -8.34 4.77
N GLU A 21 -0.62 -9.44 4.32
CA GLU A 21 0.06 -10.43 3.49
C GLU A 21 0.38 -9.86 2.11
N THR A 22 -0.55 -9.09 1.52
CA THR A 22 -0.36 -8.43 0.23
C THR A 22 0.82 -7.46 0.27
N ILE A 23 0.87 -6.55 1.25
CA ILE A 23 1.99 -5.61 1.40
C ILE A 23 3.28 -6.40 1.62
N ALA A 24 3.31 -7.37 2.54
CA ALA A 24 4.50 -8.19 2.77
C ALA A 24 5.00 -8.92 1.51
N SER A 25 4.09 -9.43 0.67
CA SER A 25 4.45 -10.08 -0.60
C SER A 25 5.10 -9.11 -1.59
N ILE A 26 4.60 -7.88 -1.67
CA ILE A 26 5.19 -6.81 -2.50
C ILE A 26 6.57 -6.39 -1.95
N MET A 27 6.71 -6.29 -0.63
CA MET A 27 7.97 -5.87 -0.01
C MET A 27 9.10 -6.90 -0.19
N HIS A 28 8.77 -8.18 -0.41
CA HIS A 28 9.73 -9.27 -0.64
C HIS A 28 10.01 -9.59 -2.12
N GLN A 29 9.59 -8.72 -3.06
CA GLN A 29 9.92 -8.91 -4.47
C GLN A 29 11.45 -8.88 -4.70
N SER A 30 11.92 -9.68 -5.67
CA SER A 30 13.34 -9.72 -6.06
C SER A 30 13.82 -8.45 -6.77
N PHE A 31 12.88 -7.69 -7.36
CA PHE A 31 13.12 -6.37 -7.92
C PHE A 31 12.91 -5.32 -6.83
N SER A 32 13.94 -4.52 -6.52
CA SER A 32 13.93 -3.61 -5.35
C SER A 32 13.63 -2.15 -5.67
N ASN A 33 13.83 -1.71 -6.92
CA ASN A 33 13.64 -0.31 -7.32
C ASN A 33 12.17 -0.01 -7.65
N PHE A 34 11.31 -0.03 -6.63
CA PHE A 34 9.89 0.25 -6.78
C PHE A 34 9.35 1.19 -5.70
N SER A 35 8.18 1.75 -5.99
CA SER A 35 7.31 2.45 -5.05
C SER A 35 5.98 1.71 -4.93
N LEU A 36 5.46 1.60 -3.72
CA LEU A 36 4.14 1.05 -3.42
C LEU A 36 3.22 2.19 -2.98
N ILE A 37 2.19 2.46 -3.77
CA ILE A 37 1.20 3.51 -3.53
C ILE A 37 -0.10 2.84 -3.11
N ILE A 38 -0.48 2.98 -1.84
CA ILE A 38 -1.70 2.41 -1.28
C ILE A 38 -2.77 3.50 -1.25
N ILE A 39 -3.91 3.22 -1.89
CA ILE A 39 -5.07 4.12 -1.90
C ILE A 39 -6.17 3.47 -1.06
N ASP A 40 -6.37 3.94 0.16
CA ASP A 40 -7.48 3.55 1.03
C ASP A 40 -8.74 4.35 0.65
N ASP A 41 -9.72 3.68 0.05
CA ASP A 41 -10.95 4.29 -0.48
C ASP A 41 -12.03 4.45 0.60
N GLY A 42 -11.65 4.99 1.76
CA GLY A 42 -12.58 5.27 2.85
C GLY A 42 -12.90 4.07 3.72
N SER A 43 -11.95 3.15 3.91
CA SER A 43 -12.15 1.96 4.75
C SER A 43 -12.58 2.34 6.17
N THR A 44 -13.53 1.54 6.69
CA THR A 44 -14.12 1.69 8.03
C THR A 44 -13.66 0.61 9.00
N ASP A 45 -12.92 -0.40 8.50
CA ASP A 45 -12.32 -1.48 9.27
C ASP A 45 -10.90 -1.12 9.77
N ASN A 46 -10.07 -2.13 10.06
CA ASN A 46 -8.70 -1.91 10.53
C ASN A 46 -7.67 -1.67 9.40
N THR A 47 -8.09 -1.48 8.15
CA THR A 47 -7.21 -1.28 6.99
C THR A 47 -6.15 -0.21 7.25
N GLU A 48 -6.56 0.97 7.69
CA GLU A 48 -5.64 2.09 7.98
C GLU A 48 -4.62 1.71 9.07
N LYS A 49 -5.03 0.97 10.10
CA LYS A 49 -4.12 0.50 11.15
C LYS A 49 -3.10 -0.48 10.59
N VAL A 50 -3.52 -1.40 9.72
CA VAL A 50 -2.63 -2.35 9.04
C VAL A 50 -1.59 -1.61 8.20
N ILE A 51 -2.01 -0.63 7.39
CA ILE A 51 -1.09 0.18 6.57
C ILE A 51 -0.03 0.84 7.45
N LYS A 52 -0.45 1.46 8.57
CA LYS A 52 0.45 2.14 9.51
C LYS A 52 1.45 1.22 10.23
N THR A 53 1.29 -0.10 10.19
CA THR A 53 2.28 -1.04 10.75
C THR A 53 3.53 -1.21 9.88
N PHE A 54 3.50 -0.76 8.63
CA PHE A 54 4.63 -0.87 7.70
C PHE A 54 5.41 0.45 7.65
N CYS A 55 6.63 0.44 8.17
CA CYS A 55 7.56 1.56 8.10
C CYS A 55 8.63 1.27 7.02
N ASP A 56 8.35 1.63 5.77
CA ASP A 56 9.29 1.50 4.65
C ASP A 56 9.17 2.74 3.75
N GLU A 57 10.30 3.33 3.36
CA GLU A 57 10.36 4.57 2.57
C GLU A 57 9.75 4.44 1.16
N ARG A 58 9.61 3.20 0.66
CA ARG A 58 8.99 2.92 -0.64
C ARG A 58 7.46 2.98 -0.59
N ILE A 59 6.87 3.00 0.61
CA ILE A 59 5.42 2.97 0.81
C ILE A 59 4.88 4.39 0.95
N LEU A 60 3.96 4.75 0.05
CA LEU A 60 3.16 5.97 0.11
C LEU A 60 1.71 5.55 0.31
N SER A 61 1.02 6.10 1.32
CA SER A 61 -0.39 5.81 1.56
C SER A 61 -1.23 7.08 1.51
N TYR A 62 -2.41 6.97 0.90
CA TYR A 62 -3.40 8.03 0.80
C TYR A 62 -4.75 7.46 1.20
N LYS A 63 -5.48 8.19 2.04
CA LYS A 63 -6.87 7.86 2.38
C LYS A 63 -7.78 8.88 1.69
N ILE A 64 -8.75 8.36 0.93
CA ILE A 64 -9.79 9.15 0.31
C ILE A 64 -10.99 9.15 1.25
N GLU A 65 -11.42 10.34 1.65
CA GLU A 65 -12.68 10.50 2.39
C GLU A 65 -13.77 10.89 1.39
N HIS A 66 -14.85 10.11 1.36
CA HIS A 66 -16.04 10.48 0.62
C HIS A 66 -16.86 11.42 1.49
N GLY A 67 -16.99 12.68 1.06
CA GLY A 67 -17.89 13.64 1.70
C GLY A 67 -19.35 13.23 1.49
N GLU A 68 -20.21 13.55 2.47
CA GLU A 68 -21.67 13.46 2.33
C GLU A 68 -22.22 14.40 1.25
#